data_AF-A0A9D4IL83-F1
#
_entry.id   AF-A0A9D4IL83-F1
#
_cell.length_a   1.000
_cell.length_b   1.000
_cell.length_c   1.000
_cell.angle_alpha   90.00
_cell.angle_beta   90.00
_cell.angle_gamma   90.00
#
_symmetry.space_group_name_H-M   'P 1'
#
loop_
_entity.id
_entity.type
_entity.pdbx_description
1 polymer ?
#
loop_
_entity_poly.entity_id
_entity_poly.type
_entity_poly.pdbx_seq_one_letter_code
_entity_poly.pdbx_strand_id
1 'polypeptide(L)'
;MRVRSHMYVHTYIHTYIHTYIHTYIHTYIHTYIHTYIHTYMHACMHACKHARTHARTLARTHARTHARTHTHTHTHTHTHTQTYTLTHRHTYTHTYIHTYIHTYIYIHTYIHTYIHTYIHTYIHTYIHTYIHTYIHTYIHTYIHTYIHTYIHTYIHTYIHTYIHTYIHTYIHTYIHTYIHTYIHTYIHTYIHTYIHTYIHTYIHTYIHTYILFVLSMPMSTNWLPSV
;
A
#
# COMPACT_ATOMS: atom_id res chain seq x y z
N MET A 1 126.59 101.33 12.55
CA MET A 1 125.74 101.25 11.34
C MET A 1 125.47 99.83 10.79
N ARG A 2 125.81 98.69 11.44
CA ARG A 2 125.55 97.36 10.79
C ARG A 2 125.21 96.16 11.69
N VAL A 3 125.04 96.33 13.01
CA VAL A 3 124.69 95.23 13.94
C VAL A 3 123.16 95.12 14.15
N ARG A 4 122.42 96.23 14.06
CA ARG A 4 120.94 96.25 14.10
C ARG A 4 120.29 95.69 12.83
N SER A 5 120.95 95.77 11.68
CA SER A 5 120.44 95.17 10.44
C SER A 5 120.48 93.65 10.49
N HIS A 6 121.45 93.05 11.17
CA HIS A 6 121.60 91.59 11.21
C HIS A 6 120.50 90.91 12.04
N MET A 7 120.12 91.48 13.19
CA MET A 7 119.08 90.90 14.06
C MET A 7 117.66 91.12 13.50
N TYR A 8 117.38 92.26 12.88
CA TYR A 8 116.08 92.56 12.26
C TYR A 8 115.87 91.76 10.97
N VAL A 9 116.93 91.60 10.17
CA VAL A 9 116.90 90.73 8.98
C VAL A 9 116.77 89.27 9.40
N HIS A 10 117.45 88.82 10.45
CA HIS A 10 117.35 87.42 10.92
C HIS A 10 115.96 87.09 11.50
N THR A 11 115.38 87.93 12.37
CA THR A 11 114.02 87.66 12.90
C THR A 11 112.95 87.84 11.84
N TYR A 12 113.04 88.83 10.94
CA TYR A 12 112.09 89.03 9.85
C TYR A 12 112.15 87.90 8.82
N ILE A 13 113.34 87.47 8.41
CA ILE A 13 113.50 86.32 7.52
C ILE A 13 113.06 85.04 8.22
N HIS A 14 113.42 84.82 9.48
CA HIS A 14 113.02 83.61 10.21
C HIS A 14 111.52 83.54 10.45
N THR A 15 110.86 84.61 10.91
CA THR A 15 109.39 84.60 11.08
C THR A 15 108.69 84.54 9.75
N TYR A 16 109.11 85.28 8.71
CA TYR A 16 108.51 85.24 7.39
C TYR A 16 108.66 83.86 6.74
N ILE A 17 109.86 83.28 6.75
CA ILE A 17 110.09 81.92 6.23
C ILE A 17 109.35 80.89 7.08
N HIS A 18 109.41 80.97 8.41
CA HIS A 18 108.73 80.02 9.28
C HIS A 18 107.21 80.11 9.14
N THR A 19 106.60 81.30 9.17
CA THR A 19 105.15 81.43 8.98
C THR A 19 104.77 81.08 7.55
N TYR A 20 105.50 81.52 6.52
CA TYR A 20 105.16 81.23 5.13
C TYR A 20 105.29 79.73 4.83
N ILE A 21 106.39 79.09 5.23
CA ILE A 21 106.58 77.65 5.07
C ILE A 21 105.62 76.88 5.97
N HIS A 22 105.43 77.24 7.24
CA HIS A 22 104.50 76.55 8.13
C HIS A 22 103.06 76.71 7.66
N THR A 23 102.59 77.90 7.31
CA THR A 23 101.22 78.07 6.78
C THR A 23 101.10 77.44 5.41
N TYR A 24 102.06 77.59 4.49
CA TYR A 24 101.96 77.00 3.16
C TYR A 24 101.99 75.47 3.24
N ILE A 25 102.92 74.87 3.99
CA ILE A 25 102.99 73.42 4.18
C ILE A 25 101.79 72.95 5.00
N HIS A 26 101.43 73.60 6.11
CA HIS A 26 100.28 73.19 6.92
C HIS A 26 98.99 73.34 6.13
N THR A 27 98.69 74.48 5.49
CA THR A 27 97.47 74.61 4.69
C THR A 27 97.53 73.69 3.48
N TYR A 28 98.62 73.63 2.72
CA TYR A 28 98.69 72.77 1.54
C TYR A 28 98.56 71.29 1.92
N ILE A 29 99.33 70.79 2.89
CA ILE A 29 99.25 69.40 3.33
C ILE A 29 97.95 69.13 4.07
N HIS A 30 97.52 69.98 5.01
CA HIS A 30 96.27 69.79 5.73
C HIS A 30 95.09 69.90 4.76
N THR A 31 94.94 70.95 3.96
CA THR A 31 93.82 71.01 3.00
C THR A 31 93.92 69.92 1.96
N TYR A 32 95.08 69.65 1.36
CA TYR A 32 95.19 68.59 0.34
C TYR A 32 94.92 67.21 0.93
N ILE A 33 95.60 66.81 2.01
CA ILE A 33 95.41 65.50 2.63
C ILE A 33 94.04 65.40 3.31
N HIS A 34 93.65 66.39 4.12
CA HIS A 34 92.35 66.37 4.78
C HIS A 34 91.22 66.43 3.76
N THR A 35 91.19 67.37 2.82
CA THR A 35 90.08 67.41 1.84
C THR A 35 90.13 66.22 0.89
N TYR A 36 91.28 65.79 0.38
CA TYR A 36 91.35 64.63 -0.52
C TYR A 36 90.96 63.35 0.20
N ILE A 37 91.57 63.03 1.35
CA ILE A 37 91.25 61.81 2.10
C ILE A 37 89.84 61.89 2.67
N HIS A 38 89.44 63.01 3.29
CA HIS A 38 88.09 63.13 3.85
C HIS A 38 87.02 63.08 2.76
N THR A 39 87.13 63.86 1.68
CA THR A 39 86.10 63.84 0.61
C THR A 39 86.10 62.52 -0.14
N TYR A 40 87.25 61.92 -0.46
CA TYR A 40 87.34 60.64 -1.14
C TYR A 40 86.85 59.48 -0.25
N MET A 41 87.34 59.38 0.99
CA MET A 41 86.89 58.34 1.93
C MET A 41 85.42 58.52 2.30
N HIS A 42 84.95 59.75 2.49
CA HIS A 42 83.54 60.03 2.79
C HIS A 42 82.65 59.71 1.58
N ALA A 43 83.03 60.14 0.36
CA ALA A 43 82.29 59.80 -0.85
C ALA A 43 82.27 58.29 -1.11
N CYS A 44 83.39 57.60 -0.90
CA CYS A 44 83.49 56.14 -1.06
C CYS A 44 82.69 55.39 0.01
N MET A 45 82.76 55.80 1.29
CA MET A 45 81.92 55.23 2.34
C MET A 45 80.44 55.48 2.08
N HIS A 46 80.07 56.69 1.67
CA HIS A 46 78.68 57.03 1.36
C HIS A 46 78.17 56.22 0.16
N ALA A 47 78.94 56.15 -0.93
CA ALA A 47 78.62 55.34 -2.10
C ALA A 47 78.52 53.85 -1.75
N CYS A 48 79.44 53.31 -0.96
CA CYS A 48 79.43 51.91 -0.53
C CYS A 48 78.24 51.61 0.40
N LYS A 49 77.96 52.50 1.37
CA LYS A 49 76.81 52.36 2.28
C LYS A 49 75.50 52.44 1.50
N HIS A 50 75.38 53.38 0.56
CA HIS A 50 74.23 53.53 -0.33
C HIS A 50 74.06 52.33 -1.26
N ALA A 51 75.13 51.85 -1.92
CA ALA A 51 75.09 50.66 -2.77
C ALA A 51 74.69 49.42 -1.96
N ARG A 52 75.21 49.27 -0.73
CA ARG A 52 74.89 48.17 0.17
C ARG A 52 73.45 48.22 0.68
N THR A 53 72.94 49.39 1.08
CA THR A 53 71.55 49.55 1.48
C THR A 53 70.61 49.29 0.30
N HIS A 54 70.92 49.86 -0.87
CA HIS A 54 70.14 49.67 -2.10
C HIS A 54 70.09 48.20 -2.53
N ALA A 55 71.23 47.51 -2.60
CA ALA A 55 71.30 46.09 -2.92
C ALA A 55 70.51 45.25 -1.90
N ARG A 56 70.61 45.57 -0.60
CA ARG A 56 69.88 44.86 0.45
C ARG A 56 68.38 45.11 0.37
N THR A 57 67.94 46.34 0.10
CA THR A 57 66.51 46.64 -0.08
C THR A 57 65.95 46.00 -1.34
N LEU A 58 66.72 45.96 -2.43
CA LEU A 58 66.31 45.33 -3.68
C LEU A 58 66.18 43.81 -3.51
N ALA A 59 67.19 43.14 -2.94
CA ALA A 59 67.14 41.71 -2.67
C ALA A 59 65.98 41.36 -1.72
N ARG A 60 65.76 42.17 -0.66
CA ARG A 60 64.67 41.95 0.29
C ARG A 60 63.30 42.17 -0.34
N THR A 61 63.13 43.23 -1.13
CA THR A 61 61.85 43.50 -1.81
C THR A 61 61.55 42.42 -2.83
N HIS A 62 62.52 42.04 -3.66
CA HIS A 62 62.38 40.98 -4.66
C HIS A 62 62.04 39.62 -4.03
N ALA A 63 62.78 39.19 -3.00
CA ALA A 63 62.48 37.94 -2.30
C ALA A 63 61.10 37.97 -1.64
N ARG A 64 60.69 39.11 -1.08
CA ARG A 64 59.39 39.27 -0.42
C ARG A 64 58.24 39.32 -1.42
N THR A 65 58.40 40.00 -2.56
CA THR A 65 57.40 39.99 -3.62
C THR A 65 57.29 38.60 -4.24
N HIS A 66 58.41 37.94 -4.54
CA HIS A 66 58.42 36.59 -5.10
C HIS A 66 57.77 35.57 -4.15
N ALA A 67 58.15 35.57 -2.87
CA ALA A 67 57.55 34.68 -1.88
C ALA A 67 56.05 34.97 -1.72
N ARG A 68 55.63 36.25 -1.70
CA ARG A 68 54.22 36.64 -1.59
C ARG A 68 53.42 36.25 -2.83
N THR A 69 53.92 36.50 -4.04
CA THR A 69 53.23 36.13 -5.27
C THR A 69 53.15 34.63 -5.40
N HIS A 70 54.24 33.90 -5.13
CA HIS A 70 54.26 32.44 -5.20
C HIS A 70 53.29 31.82 -4.18
N THR A 71 53.35 32.25 -2.91
CA THR A 71 52.43 31.74 -1.89
C THR A 71 50.99 32.11 -2.21
N HIS A 72 50.70 33.34 -2.62
CA HIS A 72 49.36 33.76 -2.99
C HIS A 72 48.81 33.01 -4.21
N THR A 73 49.59 32.89 -5.28
CA THR A 73 49.14 32.17 -6.47
C THR A 73 48.98 30.69 -6.16
N HIS A 74 49.95 30.06 -5.50
CA HIS A 74 49.87 28.66 -5.13
C HIS A 74 48.69 28.38 -4.19
N THR A 75 48.51 29.17 -3.12
CA THR A 75 47.38 28.95 -2.21
C THR A 75 46.07 29.23 -2.91
N HIS A 76 45.93 30.32 -3.65
CA HIS A 76 44.69 30.64 -4.37
C HIS A 76 44.34 29.60 -5.42
N THR A 77 45.29 29.19 -6.27
CA THR A 77 45.03 28.18 -7.30
C THR A 77 44.77 26.82 -6.66
N HIS A 78 45.57 26.40 -5.68
CA HIS A 78 45.38 25.13 -5.00
C HIS A 78 44.06 25.08 -4.24
N THR A 79 43.73 26.10 -3.44
CA THR A 79 42.47 26.12 -2.69
C THR A 79 41.29 26.19 -3.64
N HIS A 80 41.30 27.07 -4.64
CA HIS A 80 40.20 27.20 -5.60
C HIS A 80 40.01 25.93 -6.42
N THR A 81 41.07 25.35 -6.98
CA THR A 81 40.97 24.12 -7.77
C THR A 81 40.58 22.94 -6.90
N GLN A 82 41.17 22.78 -5.71
CA GLN A 82 40.86 21.67 -4.82
C GLN A 82 39.44 21.79 -4.26
N THR A 83 39.01 22.97 -3.82
CA THR A 83 37.63 23.18 -3.35
C THR A 83 36.64 22.99 -4.48
N TYR A 84 36.86 23.56 -5.67
CA TYR A 84 35.97 23.40 -6.82
C TYR A 84 35.87 21.94 -7.27
N THR A 85 37.01 21.25 -7.44
CA THR A 85 37.02 19.85 -7.89
C THR A 85 36.44 18.92 -6.84
N LEU A 86 36.77 19.08 -5.55
CA LEU A 86 36.20 18.25 -4.50
C LEU A 86 34.72 18.51 -4.32
N THR A 87 34.28 19.77 -4.26
CA THR A 87 32.87 20.10 -4.08
C THR A 87 32.06 19.63 -5.28
N HIS A 88 32.43 20.00 -6.51
CA HIS A 88 31.71 19.59 -7.71
C HIS A 88 31.69 18.07 -7.87
N ARG A 89 32.84 17.39 -7.69
CA ARG A 89 32.89 15.93 -7.83
C ARG A 89 32.05 15.28 -6.75
N HIS A 90 32.19 15.69 -5.49
CA HIS A 90 31.44 15.14 -4.37
C HIS A 90 29.94 15.39 -4.53
N THR A 91 29.51 16.61 -4.83
CA THR A 91 28.09 16.92 -5.04
C THR A 91 27.53 16.15 -6.21
N TYR A 92 28.24 16.09 -7.35
CA TYR A 92 27.76 15.35 -8.52
C TYR A 92 27.65 13.86 -8.23
N THR A 93 28.69 13.23 -7.68
CA THR A 93 28.65 11.80 -7.36
C THR A 93 27.63 11.48 -6.30
N HIS A 94 27.55 12.30 -5.24
CA HIS A 94 26.61 12.09 -4.15
C HIS A 94 25.17 12.26 -4.64
N THR A 95 24.86 13.34 -5.37
CA THR A 95 23.51 13.56 -5.89
C THR A 95 23.12 12.48 -6.89
N TYR A 96 24.00 12.09 -7.82
CA TYR A 96 23.72 11.02 -8.78
C TYR A 96 23.48 9.68 -8.10
N ILE A 97 24.38 9.25 -7.19
CA ILE A 97 24.24 7.98 -6.48
C ILE A 97 22.99 8.00 -5.60
N HIS A 98 22.77 9.08 -4.84
CA HIS A 98 21.61 9.21 -3.95
C HIS A 98 20.30 9.18 -4.74
N THR A 99 20.18 9.96 -5.82
CA THR A 99 18.98 9.96 -6.67
C THR A 99 18.75 8.57 -7.28
N TYR A 100 19.78 7.93 -7.82
CA TYR A 100 19.65 6.59 -8.40
C TYR A 100 19.17 5.56 -7.36
N ILE A 101 19.82 5.49 -6.20
CA ILE A 101 19.42 4.57 -5.12
C ILE A 101 17.99 4.84 -4.67
N HIS A 102 17.63 6.11 -4.47
CA HIS A 102 16.29 6.48 -4.01
C HIS A 102 15.20 6.14 -5.04
N THR A 103 15.48 6.34 -6.33
CA THR A 103 14.56 5.92 -7.41
C THR A 103 14.42 4.40 -7.46
N TYR A 104 15.50 3.64 -7.28
CA TYR A 104 15.44 2.18 -7.25
C TYR A 104 14.62 1.66 -6.07
N ILE A 105 14.84 2.21 -4.87
CA ILE A 105 14.06 1.86 -3.67
C ILE A 105 12.57 2.20 -3.88
N TYR A 106 12.27 3.36 -4.48
CA TYR A 106 10.90 3.74 -4.80
C TYR A 106 10.24 2.75 -5.76
N ILE A 107 10.93 2.37 -6.84
CA ILE A 107 10.42 1.37 -7.79
C ILE A 107 10.19 0.02 -7.10
N HIS A 108 11.14 -0.42 -6.28
CA HIS A 108 11.01 -1.68 -5.55
C HIS A 108 9.82 -1.67 -4.59
N THR A 109 9.67 -0.60 -3.80
CA THR A 109 8.54 -0.45 -2.86
C THR A 109 7.21 -0.36 -3.61
N TYR A 110 7.15 0.36 -4.72
CA TYR A 110 5.97 0.43 -5.58
C TYR A 110 5.59 -0.95 -6.14
N ILE A 111 6.56 -1.68 -6.71
CA ILE A 111 6.32 -3.02 -7.25
C ILE A 111 5.87 -3.97 -6.13
N HIS A 112 6.55 -3.98 -4.99
CA HIS A 112 6.20 -4.85 -3.87
C HIS A 112 4.80 -4.54 -3.35
N THR A 113 4.48 -3.26 -3.13
CA THR A 113 3.15 -2.86 -2.65
C THR A 113 2.08 -3.19 -3.68
N TYR A 114 2.29 -2.86 -4.96
CA TYR A 114 1.33 -3.16 -6.02
C TYR A 114 1.09 -4.66 -6.18
N ILE A 115 2.15 -5.46 -6.28
CA ILE A 115 2.04 -6.92 -6.42
C ILE A 115 1.41 -7.52 -5.18
N HIS A 116 1.90 -7.18 -3.98
CA HIS A 116 1.37 -7.74 -2.74
C HIS A 116 -0.09 -7.35 -2.55
N THR A 117 -0.44 -6.08 -2.69
CA THR A 117 -1.83 -5.65 -2.54
C THR A 117 -2.70 -6.30 -3.60
N TYR A 118 -2.36 -6.18 -4.89
CA TYR A 118 -3.18 -6.73 -5.96
C TYR A 118 -3.37 -8.23 -5.85
N ILE A 119 -2.29 -9.00 -5.69
CA ILE A 119 -2.36 -10.46 -5.58
C ILE A 119 -3.09 -10.86 -4.30
N HIS A 120 -2.70 -10.29 -3.16
CA HIS A 120 -3.33 -10.67 -1.89
C HIS A 120 -4.80 -10.30 -1.88
N THR A 121 -5.17 -9.06 -2.25
CA THR A 121 -6.58 -8.67 -2.27
C THR A 121 -7.33 -9.48 -3.29
N TYR A 122 -6.86 -9.58 -4.54
CA TYR A 122 -7.60 -10.28 -5.58
C TYR A 122 -7.78 -11.76 -5.26
N ILE A 123 -6.71 -12.47 -4.89
CA ILE A 123 -6.79 -13.89 -4.55
C ILE A 123 -7.63 -14.08 -3.29
N HIS A 124 -7.38 -13.33 -2.23
CA HIS A 124 -8.14 -13.48 -0.99
C HIS A 124 -9.61 -13.17 -1.21
N THR A 125 -9.94 -12.03 -1.83
CA THR A 125 -11.35 -11.68 -2.07
C THR A 125 -11.98 -12.69 -3.00
N TYR A 126 -11.37 -13.00 -4.14
CA TYR A 126 -11.96 -13.90 -5.13
C TYR A 126 -12.18 -15.29 -4.55
N ILE A 127 -11.16 -15.89 -3.94
CA ILE A 127 -11.26 -17.23 -3.35
C ILE A 127 -12.27 -17.21 -2.19
N HIS A 128 -12.15 -16.25 -1.27
CA HIS A 128 -13.06 -16.17 -0.13
C HIS A 128 -14.50 -15.97 -0.59
N THR A 129 -14.78 -15.00 -1.46
CA THR A 129 -16.14 -14.75 -1.94
C THR A 129 -16.64 -15.92 -2.76
N TYR A 130 -15.85 -16.46 -3.69
CA TYR A 130 -16.28 -17.58 -4.53
C TYR A 130 -16.57 -18.82 -3.70
N ILE A 131 -15.64 -19.24 -2.85
CA ILE A 131 -15.82 -20.42 -2.00
C ILE A 131 -16.97 -20.19 -1.03
N HIS A 132 -17.00 -19.06 -0.32
CA HIS A 132 -18.05 -18.78 0.65
C HIS A 132 -19.42 -18.73 -0.02
N THR A 133 -19.57 -17.97 -1.11
CA THR A 133 -20.86 -17.88 -1.82
C THR A 133 -21.24 -19.21 -2.44
N TYR A 134 -20.34 -19.92 -3.11
CA TYR A 134 -20.65 -21.19 -3.75
C TYR A 134 -21.03 -22.24 -2.72
N ILE A 135 -20.22 -22.44 -1.68
CA ILE A 135 -20.51 -23.43 -0.63
C ILE A 135 -21.79 -23.04 0.11
N HIS A 136 -21.91 -21.79 0.54
CA HIS A 136 -23.09 -21.35 1.29
C HIS A 136 -24.35 -21.49 0.43
N THR A 137 -24.36 -20.98 -0.80
CA THR A 137 -25.54 -21.08 -1.67
C THR A 137 -25.83 -22.51 -2.04
N TYR A 138 -24.85 -23.32 -2.43
CA TYR A 138 -25.05 -24.71 -2.80
C TYR A 138 -25.57 -25.53 -1.62
N ILE A 139 -24.91 -25.47 -0.46
CA ILE A 139 -25.34 -26.21 0.73
C ILE A 139 -26.71 -25.72 1.19
N HIS A 140 -26.91 -24.40 1.31
CA HIS A 140 -28.19 -23.87 1.76
C HIS A 140 -29.31 -24.23 0.80
N THR A 141 -29.14 -24.03 -0.51
CA THR A 141 -30.16 -24.37 -1.50
C THR A 141 -30.40 -25.88 -1.56
N TYR A 142 -29.36 -26.71 -1.60
CA TYR A 142 -29.50 -28.16 -1.64
C TYR A 142 -30.19 -28.69 -0.39
N ILE A 143 -29.72 -28.32 0.80
CA ILE A 143 -30.33 -28.77 2.06
C ILE A 143 -31.75 -28.24 2.18
N HIS A 144 -31.97 -26.94 1.96
CA HIS A 144 -33.29 -26.36 2.06
C HIS A 144 -34.26 -26.99 1.06
N THR A 145 -33.89 -27.09 -0.22
CA THR A 145 -34.76 -27.68 -1.24
C THR A 145 -34.98 -29.16 -0.98
N TYR A 146 -33.95 -29.94 -0.71
CA TYR A 146 -34.07 -31.38 -0.46
C TYR A 146 -34.92 -31.66 0.78
N ILE A 147 -34.59 -31.04 1.92
CA ILE A 147 -35.34 -31.26 3.16
C ILE A 147 -36.77 -30.74 3.02
N HIS A 148 -36.95 -29.52 2.51
CA HIS A 148 -38.29 -28.95 2.36
C HIS A 148 -39.13 -29.78 1.40
N THR A 149 -38.61 -30.11 0.21
CA THR A 149 -39.37 -30.90 -0.77
C THR A 149 -39.62 -32.31 -0.27
N TYR A 150 -38.62 -33.00 0.29
CA TYR A 150 -38.78 -34.36 0.79
C TYR A 150 -39.77 -34.41 1.95
N ILE A 151 -39.60 -33.57 2.97
CA ILE A 151 -40.50 -33.53 4.13
C ILE A 151 -41.90 -33.10 3.69
N HIS A 152 -42.03 -32.02 2.93
CA HIS A 152 -43.32 -31.53 2.49
C HIS A 152 -44.02 -32.57 1.62
N THR A 153 -43.36 -33.13 0.61
CA THR A 153 -43.98 -34.14 -0.26
C THR A 153 -44.29 -35.41 0.50
N TYR A 154 -43.38 -35.94 1.31
CA TYR A 154 -43.61 -37.16 2.08
C TYR A 154 -44.75 -36.99 3.08
N ILE A 155 -44.71 -35.94 3.91
CA ILE A 155 -45.77 -35.69 4.90
C ILE A 155 -47.09 -35.40 4.20
N HIS A 156 -47.10 -34.50 3.21
CA HIS A 156 -48.33 -34.15 2.50
C HIS A 156 -48.91 -35.37 1.80
N THR A 157 -48.11 -36.12 1.03
CA THR A 157 -48.61 -37.31 0.32
C THR A 157 -49.03 -38.40 1.28
N TYR A 158 -48.24 -38.72 2.31
CA TYR A 158 -48.57 -39.76 3.27
C TYR A 158 -49.83 -39.42 4.06
N ILE A 159 -49.89 -38.22 4.66
CA ILE A 159 -51.06 -37.80 5.44
C ILE A 159 -52.28 -37.67 4.53
N HIS A 160 -52.16 -36.99 3.39
CA HIS A 160 -53.29 -36.82 2.47
C HIS A 160 -53.78 -38.17 1.97
N THR A 161 -52.89 -39.05 1.48
CA THR A 161 -53.31 -40.36 0.97
C THR A 161 -53.86 -41.23 2.09
N TYR A 162 -53.23 -41.31 3.26
CA TYR A 162 -53.70 -42.12 4.37
C TYR A 162 -55.05 -41.63 4.88
N ILE A 163 -55.18 -40.33 5.19
CA ILE A 163 -56.44 -39.76 5.68
C ILE A 163 -57.52 -39.86 4.61
N HIS A 164 -57.23 -39.44 3.37
CA HIS A 164 -58.22 -39.50 2.30
C HIS A 164 -58.65 -40.94 2.03
N THR A 165 -57.71 -41.88 1.86
CA THR A 165 -58.07 -43.28 1.61
C THR A 165 -58.78 -43.89 2.80
N TYR A 166 -58.31 -43.71 4.03
CA TYR A 166 -58.94 -44.28 5.22
C TYR A 166 -60.34 -43.72 5.43
N ILE A 167 -60.50 -42.39 5.45
CA ILE A 167 -61.80 -41.75 5.66
C ILE A 167 -62.72 -42.07 4.49
N HIS A 168 -62.27 -41.89 3.25
CA HIS A 168 -63.10 -42.16 2.08
C HIS A 168 -63.51 -43.63 2.04
N THR A 169 -62.58 -44.57 2.15
CA THR A 169 -62.91 -46.01 2.10
C THR A 169 -63.77 -46.41 3.29
N TYR A 170 -63.42 -46.03 4.51
CA TYR A 170 -64.17 -46.42 5.70
C TYR A 170 -65.58 -45.82 5.68
N ILE A 171 -65.73 -44.51 5.48
CA ILE A 171 -67.04 -43.86 5.46
C ILE A 171 -67.84 -44.35 4.26
N HIS A 172 -67.26 -44.35 3.05
CA HIS A 172 -67.99 -44.78 1.86
C HIS A 172 -68.40 -46.25 1.99
N THR A 173 -67.49 -47.16 2.36
CA THR A 173 -67.84 -48.58 2.50
C THR A 173 -68.81 -48.80 3.63
N TYR A 174 -68.62 -48.20 4.80
CA TYR A 174 -69.53 -48.38 5.94
C TYR A 174 -70.92 -47.83 5.63
N ILE A 175 -71.03 -46.58 5.16
CA ILE A 175 -72.32 -45.99 4.83
C ILE A 175 -72.96 -46.73 3.67
N HIS A 176 -72.22 -46.99 2.59
CA HIS A 176 -72.78 -47.71 1.44
C HIS A 176 -73.21 -49.12 1.83
N THR A 177 -72.38 -49.90 2.51
CA THR A 177 -72.75 -51.25 2.92
C THR A 177 -73.88 -51.25 3.94
N TYR A 178 -73.86 -50.38 4.96
CA TYR A 178 -74.92 -50.32 5.96
C TYR A 178 -76.24 -49.89 5.34
N ILE A 179 -76.26 -48.78 4.59
CA ILE A 179 -77.48 -48.31 3.93
C ILE A 179 -77.96 -49.31 2.89
N HIS A 180 -77.07 -49.79 2.01
CA HIS A 180 -77.46 -50.75 0.99
C HIS A 180 -77.96 -52.05 1.60
N THR A 181 -77.25 -52.64 2.56
CA THR A 181 -77.69 -53.89 3.19
C THR A 181 -78.95 -53.67 4.01
N TYR A 182 -79.05 -52.62 4.82
CA TYR A 182 -80.24 -52.35 5.63
C TYR A 182 -81.46 -52.09 4.75
N ILE A 183 -81.37 -51.17 3.80
CA ILE A 183 -82.49 -50.84 2.90
C ILE A 183 -82.82 -52.05 2.03
N HIS A 184 -81.84 -52.66 1.38
CA HIS A 184 -82.08 -53.81 0.52
C HIS A 184 -82.68 -54.97 1.31
N THR A 185 -82.08 -55.37 2.44
CA THR A 185 -82.61 -56.48 3.23
C THR A 185 -83.95 -56.14 3.85
N TYR A 186 -84.15 -54.96 4.44
CA TYR A 186 -85.42 -54.59 5.05
C TYR A 186 -86.52 -54.50 4.00
N ILE A 187 -86.33 -53.74 2.92
CA ILE A 187 -87.33 -53.59 1.87
C ILE A 187 -87.56 -54.93 1.17
N HIS A 188 -86.52 -55.62 0.74
CA HIS A 188 -86.66 -56.89 0.05
C HIS A 188 -87.33 -57.93 0.95
N THR A 189 -86.84 -58.14 2.17
CA THR A 189 -87.44 -59.15 3.07
C THR A 189 -88.84 -58.74 3.49
N TYR A 190 -89.09 -57.49 3.87
CA TYR A 190 -90.43 -57.05 4.28
C TYR A 190 -91.42 -57.14 3.14
N ILE A 191 -91.12 -56.56 1.98
CA ILE A 191 -92.02 -56.59 0.83
C ILE A 191 -92.18 -58.03 0.32
N HIS A 192 -91.08 -58.76 0.12
CA HIS A 192 -91.15 -60.13 -0.38
C HIS A 192 -91.91 -61.01 0.60
N THR A 193 -91.55 -61.03 1.90
CA THR A 193 -92.24 -61.88 2.87
C THR A 193 -93.68 -61.45 3.06
N TYR A 194 -93.97 -60.16 3.24
CA TYR A 194 -95.34 -59.68 3.44
C TYR A 194 -96.22 -59.97 2.24
N ILE A 195 -95.80 -59.56 1.03
CA ILE A 195 -96.59 -59.79 -0.19
C ILE A 195 -96.69 -61.28 -0.49
N HIS A 196 -95.58 -62.01 -0.47
CA HIS A 196 -95.59 -63.44 -0.77
C HIS A 196 -96.43 -64.21 0.25
N THR A 197 -96.23 -64.01 1.55
CA THR A 197 -97.00 -64.72 2.57
C THR A 197 -98.46 -64.29 2.56
N TYR A 198 -98.78 -63.00 2.46
CA TYR A 198 -100.16 -62.53 2.43
C TYR A 198 -100.90 -63.05 1.20
N ILE A 199 -100.34 -62.88 -0.01
CA ILE A 199 -100.97 -63.37 -1.24
C ILE A 199 -101.06 -64.89 -1.22
N HIS A 200 -99.97 -65.59 -0.89
CA HIS A 200 -99.95 -67.05 -0.88
C HIS A 200 -100.95 -67.60 0.15
N THR A 201 -100.92 -67.10 1.40
CA THR A 201 -101.84 -67.57 2.44
C THR A 201 -103.27 -67.19 2.13
N TYR A 202 -103.55 -65.97 1.69
CA TYR A 202 -104.91 -65.53 1.36
C TYR A 202 -105.49 -66.35 0.20
N ILE A 203 -104.76 -66.48 -0.92
CA ILE A 203 -105.23 -67.25 -2.06
C ILE A 203 -105.35 -68.74 -1.69
N HIS A 204 -104.35 -69.32 -1.04
CA HIS A 204 -104.38 -70.73 -0.67
C HIS A 204 -105.51 -71.04 0.32
N THR A 205 -105.66 -70.23 1.38
CA THR A 205 -106.76 -70.42 2.36
C THR A 205 -108.12 -70.16 1.74
N TYR A 206 -108.27 -69.12 0.90
CA TYR A 206 -109.53 -68.83 0.23
C TYR A 206 -109.93 -69.95 -0.72
N ILE A 207 -109.03 -70.42 -1.57
CA ILE A 207 -109.30 -71.55 -2.49
C ILE A 207 -109.59 -72.82 -1.69
N HIS A 208 -108.78 -73.14 -0.68
CA HIS A 208 -108.97 -74.35 0.12
C HIS A 208 -110.28 -74.32 0.93
N THR A 209 -110.62 -73.18 1.55
CA THR A 209 -111.89 -73.02 2.27
C THR A 209 -113.08 -73.02 1.33
N TYR A 210 -112.97 -72.40 0.16
CA TYR A 210 -114.02 -72.42 -0.87
C TYR A 210 -114.27 -73.84 -1.39
N ILE A 211 -113.21 -74.59 -1.72
CA ILE A 211 -113.33 -75.99 -2.15
C ILE A 211 -113.94 -76.84 -1.02
N LEU A 212 -113.46 -76.68 0.22
CA LEU A 212 -114.02 -77.40 1.38
C LEU A 212 -115.49 -77.04 1.60
N PHE A 213 -115.85 -75.76 1.48
CA PHE A 213 -117.23 -75.27 1.62
C PHE A 213 -118.13 -75.89 0.55
N VAL A 214 -117.72 -75.86 -0.72
CA VAL A 214 -118.46 -76.46 -1.84
C VAL A 214 -118.63 -77.97 -1.64
N LEU A 215 -117.60 -78.68 -1.18
CA LEU A 215 -117.67 -80.11 -0.88
C LEU A 215 -118.52 -80.43 0.35
N SER A 216 -118.62 -79.51 1.31
CA SER A 216 -119.41 -79.68 2.54
C SER A 216 -120.89 -79.32 2.38
N MET A 217 -121.30 -78.76 1.24
CA MET A 217 -122.72 -78.46 0.98
C MET A 217 -123.50 -79.77 0.83
N PRO A 218 -124.54 -80.02 1.65
CA PRO A 218 -125.41 -81.17 1.45
C PRO A 218 -126.19 -80.97 0.13
N MET A 219 -126.15 -81.96 -0.77
CA MET A 219 -127.08 -82.04 -1.90
C MET A 219 -128.50 -82.13 -1.35
N SER A 220 -129.19 -80.99 -1.29
CA SER A 220 -130.63 -80.95 -1.05
C SER A 220 -131.36 -80.92 -2.39
N THR A 221 -132.48 -81.65 -2.40
CA THR A 221 -133.01 -82.43 -3.51
C THR A 221 -134.10 -81.73 -4.32
N ASN A 222 -134.26 -82.21 -5.54
CA ASN A 222 -135.47 -82.27 -6.37
C ASN A 222 -135.94 -81.00 -7.09
N TRP A 223 -135.92 -81.07 -8.42
CA TRP A 223 -137.12 -80.94 -9.25
C TRP A 223 -137.03 -81.91 -10.44
N LEU A 224 -137.79 -83.01 -10.37
CA LEU A 224 -138.33 -83.68 -11.57
C LEU A 224 -139.53 -82.84 -12.07
N PRO A 225 -139.72 -82.70 -13.39
CA PRO A 225 -140.78 -81.87 -13.97
C PRO A 225 -142.11 -82.62 -14.03
N SER A 226 -143.21 -81.87 -14.04
CA SER A 226 -144.58 -82.37 -14.16
C SER A 226 -144.80 -83.03 -15.53
N VAL A 227 -144.86 -84.37 -15.59
CA VAL A 227 -145.97 -85.23 -16.07
C VAL A 227 -145.73 -86.64 -15.52
#